data_AF-A0A1D6NEE9-F1
#
_entry.id   AF-A0A1D6NEE9-F1
#
_cell.length_a   1.000
_cell.length_b   1.000
_cell.length_c   1.000
_cell.angle_alpha   90.00
_cell.angle_beta   90.00
_cell.angle_gamma   90.00
#
_symmetry.space_group_name_H-M   'P 1'
#
loop_
_entity.id
_entity.type
_entity.pdbx_description
1 polymer ?
#
loop_
_entity_poly.entity_id
_entity_poly.type
_entity_poly.pdbx_seq_one_letter_code
_entity_poly.pdbx_strand_id
1 'polypeptide(L)'
;MSEVFEGYERQYCEASASLSRKCTAASALDGVVLSAEKKKQKLSEIQSGVEEAESLIRKMDLEARNLQPSIKAGLLAKLREYKSDLNNVKSELKRISAPNARQATREELLESGMADTLAVSYSIFTHVILGVLSHGSGVY
;
A
#
# COMPACT_ATOMS: atom_id res chain seq x y z
N MET A 1 11.89 -23.71 -7.05
CA MET A 1 10.60 -23.22 -6.53
C MET A 1 9.47 -23.97 -7.25
N SER A 2 8.21 -23.83 -6.82
CA SER A 2 7.06 -24.24 -7.63
C SER A 2 6.72 -23.12 -8.60
N GLU A 3 6.50 -23.45 -9.88
CA GLU A 3 6.11 -22.50 -10.93
C GLU A 3 4.82 -21.74 -10.55
N VAL A 4 3.90 -22.42 -9.87
CA VAL A 4 2.64 -21.85 -9.37
C VAL A 4 2.89 -20.77 -8.32
N PHE A 5 3.82 -21.03 -7.39
CA PHE A 5 4.21 -20.05 -6.36
C PHE A 5 4.82 -18.80 -7.02
N GLU A 6 5.75 -19.00 -7.96
CA GLU A 6 6.42 -17.91 -8.68
C GLU A 6 5.45 -17.06 -9.50
N GLY A 7 4.43 -17.70 -10.10
CA GLY A 7 3.35 -17.02 -10.81
C GLY A 7 2.49 -16.15 -9.90
N TYR A 8 2.15 -16.62 -8.69
CA TYR A 8 1.43 -15.81 -7.71
C TYR A 8 2.31 -14.69 -7.12
N GLU A 9 3.60 -14.95 -6.93
CA GLU A 9 4.54 -13.94 -6.43
C GLU A 9 4.70 -12.79 -7.42
N ARG A 10 4.80 -13.08 -8.72
CA ARG A 10 4.86 -12.04 -9.75
C ARG A 10 3.60 -11.17 -9.76
N GLN A 11 2.43 -11.79 -9.66
CA GLN A 11 1.14 -11.07 -9.56
C GLN A 11 1.10 -10.20 -8.29
N TYR A 12 1.58 -10.72 -7.15
CA TYR A 12 1.62 -9.95 -5.91
C TYR A 12 2.54 -8.73 -6.03
N CYS A 13 3.72 -8.88 -6.63
CA CYS A 13 4.65 -7.77 -6.87
C CYS A 13 4.01 -6.69 -7.75
N GLU A 14 3.30 -7.08 -8.82
CA GLU A 14 2.59 -6.14 -9.67
C GLU A 14 1.45 -5.42 -8.92
N ALA A 15 0.64 -6.16 -8.17
CA ALA A 15 -0.42 -5.62 -7.34
C ALA A 15 0.12 -4.63 -6.30
N SER A 16 1.22 -4.98 -5.62
CA SER A 16 1.90 -4.12 -4.63
C SER A 16 2.44 -2.83 -5.25
N ALA A 17 3.09 -2.92 -6.41
CA ALA A 17 3.56 -1.74 -7.14
C ALA A 17 2.40 -0.83 -7.59
N SER A 18 1.29 -1.44 -8.02
CA SER A 18 0.06 -0.72 -8.38
C SER A 18 -0.56 -0.02 -7.16
N LEU A 19 -0.65 -0.72 -6.02
CA LEU A 19 -1.13 -0.17 -4.75
C LEU A 19 -0.30 1.01 -4.29
N SER A 20 1.03 0.91 -4.32
CA SER A 20 1.93 2.00 -3.94
C SER A 20 1.68 3.28 -4.75
N ARG A 21 1.53 3.15 -6.08
CA ARG A 21 1.19 4.28 -6.96
C ARG A 21 -0.18 4.86 -6.64
N LYS A 22 -1.20 4.01 -6.46
CA LYS A 22 -2.57 4.44 -6.15
C LYS A 22 -2.66 5.13 -4.78
N CYS A 23 -1.98 4.62 -3.75
CA CYS A 23 -1.91 5.24 -2.42
C CYS A 23 -1.24 6.62 -2.47
N THR A 24 -0.14 6.76 -3.23
CA THR A 24 0.52 8.04 -3.44
C THR A 24 -0.42 9.03 -4.13
N ALA A 25 -1.10 8.60 -5.19
CA ALA A 25 -2.09 9.43 -5.89
C ALA A 25 -3.27 9.82 -5.00
N ALA A 26 -3.80 8.90 -4.19
CA ALA A 26 -4.90 9.18 -3.27
C ALA A 26 -4.49 10.17 -2.16
N SER A 27 -3.25 10.08 -1.67
CA SER A 27 -2.71 11.01 -0.68
C SER A 27 -2.54 12.44 -1.23
N ALA A 28 -2.29 12.58 -2.53
CA ALA A 28 -2.13 13.87 -3.20
C ALA A 28 -3.45 14.60 -3.49
N LEU A 29 -4.61 13.96 -3.28
CA LEU A 29 -5.94 14.52 -3.58
C LEU A 29 -6.55 15.31 -2.39
N ASP A 30 -5.79 15.62 -1.35
CA ASP A 30 -6.31 16.32 -0.16
C ASP A 30 -6.55 17.83 -0.44
N GLY A 31 -7.76 18.34 -0.14
CA GLY A 31 -7.99 19.80 -0.02
C GLY A 31 -9.21 20.44 -0.73
N VAL A 32 -9.88 19.78 -1.70
CA VAL A 32 -11.03 20.36 -2.46
C VAL A 32 -12.18 19.36 -2.59
N VAL A 33 -13.44 19.82 -2.57
CA VAL A 33 -14.65 18.96 -2.61
C VAL A 33 -14.71 18.08 -3.86
N LEU A 34 -14.33 18.58 -5.05
CA LEU A 34 -14.19 17.78 -6.27
C LEU A 34 -13.11 16.68 -6.15
N SER A 35 -12.11 16.88 -5.28
CA SER A 35 -11.11 15.88 -4.96
C SER A 35 -11.61 14.83 -3.97
N ALA A 36 -12.68 15.08 -3.21
CA ALA A 36 -13.24 14.13 -2.26
C ALA A 36 -13.95 12.95 -2.95
N GLU A 37 -14.76 13.20 -3.98
CA GLU A 37 -15.41 12.11 -4.76
C GLU A 37 -14.36 11.28 -5.51
N LYS A 38 -13.38 11.95 -6.13
CA LYS A 38 -12.26 11.28 -6.81
C LYS A 38 -11.39 10.48 -5.84
N LYS A 39 -11.17 11.00 -4.63
CA LYS A 39 -10.49 10.29 -3.53
C LYS A 39 -11.30 9.07 -3.10
N LYS A 40 -12.61 9.18 -2.91
CA LYS A 40 -13.50 8.07 -2.56
C LYS A 40 -13.43 6.94 -3.59
N GLN A 41 -13.52 7.26 -4.88
CA GLN A 41 -13.36 6.26 -5.94
C GLN A 41 -11.98 5.59 -5.88
N LYS A 42 -10.90 6.37 -5.71
CA LYS A 42 -9.53 5.82 -5.60
C LYS A 42 -9.35 4.95 -4.37
N LEU A 43 -9.97 5.29 -3.24
CA LEU A 43 -9.95 4.47 -2.03
C LEU A 43 -10.61 3.11 -2.26
N SER A 44 -11.75 3.06 -2.97
CA SER A 44 -12.39 1.78 -3.35
C SER A 44 -11.51 0.94 -4.27
N GLU A 45 -10.85 1.55 -5.27
CA GLU A 45 -9.88 0.86 -6.14
C GLU A 45 -8.67 0.32 -5.37
N ILE A 46 -8.18 1.06 -4.37
CA ILE A 46 -7.06 0.62 -3.51
C ILE A 46 -7.53 -0.53 -2.62
N GLN A 47 -8.72 -0.44 -2.04
CA GLN A 47 -9.28 -1.50 -1.19
C GLN A 47 -9.42 -2.82 -1.95
N SER A 48 -9.97 -2.79 -3.17
CA SER A 48 -10.06 -3.98 -4.03
C SER A 48 -8.68 -4.57 -4.36
N GLY A 49 -7.67 -3.72 -4.63
CA GLY A 49 -6.30 -4.18 -4.86
C GLY A 49 -5.65 -4.80 -3.61
N VAL A 50 -5.98 -4.30 -2.42
CA VAL A 50 -5.52 -4.89 -1.15
C VAL A 50 -6.12 -6.29 -0.98
N GLU A 51 -7.42 -6.45 -1.23
CA GLU A 51 -8.11 -7.76 -1.14
C GLU A 51 -7.52 -8.78 -2.14
N GLU A 52 -7.17 -8.34 -3.35
CA GLU A 52 -6.48 -9.16 -4.34
C GLU A 52 -5.08 -9.59 -3.86
N ALA A 53 -4.29 -8.66 -3.32
CA ALA A 53 -2.97 -8.96 -2.76
C ALA A 53 -3.06 -9.93 -1.57
N GLU A 54 -4.08 -9.79 -0.70
CA GLU A 54 -4.34 -10.74 0.39
C GLU A 54 -4.69 -12.15 -0.13
N SER A 55 -5.49 -12.21 -1.19
CA SER A 55 -5.84 -13.48 -1.85
C SER A 55 -4.61 -14.18 -2.43
N LEU A 56 -3.72 -13.43 -3.09
CA LEU A 56 -2.46 -13.95 -3.63
C LEU A 56 -1.54 -14.48 -2.52
N ILE A 57 -1.40 -13.74 -1.41
CA ILE A 57 -0.65 -14.21 -0.23
C ILE A 57 -1.23 -15.52 0.31
N ARG A 58 -2.56 -15.66 0.40
CA ARG A 58 -3.20 -16.91 0.86
C ARG A 58 -2.94 -18.07 -0.09
N LYS A 59 -2.99 -17.85 -1.42
CA LYS A 59 -2.67 -18.86 -2.42
C LYS A 59 -1.21 -19.30 -2.33
N MET A 60 -0.28 -18.37 -2.18
CA MET A 60 1.14 -18.66 -1.96
C MET A 60 1.38 -19.45 -0.66
N ASP A 61 0.67 -19.14 0.42
CA ASP A 61 0.76 -19.86 1.70
C ASP A 61 0.34 -21.33 1.54
N LEU A 62 -0.78 -21.58 0.85
CA LEU A 62 -1.24 -22.94 0.55
C LEU A 62 -0.24 -23.70 -0.31
N GLU A 63 0.32 -23.07 -1.35
CA GLU A 63 1.32 -23.68 -2.22
C GLU A 63 2.61 -24.01 -1.45
N ALA A 64 3.11 -23.09 -0.63
CA ALA A 64 4.30 -23.28 0.19
C ALA A 64 4.16 -24.45 1.18
N ARG A 65 2.93 -24.73 1.66
CA ARG A 65 2.67 -25.83 2.60
C ARG A 65 2.86 -27.21 1.99
N ASN A 66 2.77 -27.34 0.66
CA ASN A 66 2.96 -28.60 -0.07
C ASN A 66 4.44 -28.88 -0.40
N LEU A 67 5.34 -27.94 -0.15
CA LEU A 67 6.76 -28.06 -0.47
C LEU A 67 7.57 -28.69 0.67
N GLN A 68 8.78 -29.13 0.34
CA GLN A 68 9.71 -29.72 1.31
C GLN A 68 10.02 -28.73 2.47
N PRO A 69 10.25 -29.24 3.71
CA PRO A 69 10.41 -28.40 4.90
C PRO A 69 11.47 -27.30 4.77
N SER A 70 12.62 -27.61 4.17
CA SER A 70 13.72 -26.65 3.99
C SER A 70 13.34 -25.48 3.09
N ILE A 71 12.57 -25.73 2.03
CA ILE A 71 12.10 -24.69 1.09
C ILE A 71 10.93 -23.93 1.71
N LYS A 72 9.99 -24.64 2.33
CA LYS A 72 8.81 -24.07 3.01
C LYS A 72 9.20 -23.04 4.06
N ALA A 73 10.21 -23.31 4.89
CA ALA A 73 10.62 -22.40 5.94
C ALA A 73 11.02 -21.01 5.40
N GLY A 74 11.82 -20.98 4.32
CA GLY A 74 12.22 -19.72 3.67
C GLY A 74 11.03 -18.98 3.05
N LEU A 75 10.11 -19.71 2.42
CA LEU A 75 8.90 -19.13 1.84
C LEU A 75 7.94 -18.56 2.88
N LEU A 76 7.76 -19.25 4.01
CA LEU A 76 6.93 -18.74 5.10
C LEU A 76 7.51 -17.48 5.74
N ALA A 77 8.84 -17.36 5.81
CA ALA A 77 9.49 -16.12 6.25
C ALA A 77 9.15 -14.96 5.29
N LYS A 78 9.34 -15.16 3.98
CA LYS A 78 9.00 -14.17 2.95
C LYS A 78 7.52 -13.76 2.97
N LEU A 79 6.61 -14.72 3.15
CA LEU A 79 5.17 -14.46 3.26
C LEU A 79 4.81 -13.66 4.52
N ARG A 80 5.58 -13.78 5.61
CA ARG A 80 5.36 -12.95 6.81
C ARG A 80 5.73 -11.50 6.55
N GLU A 81 6.79 -11.24 5.80
CA GLU A 81 7.18 -9.89 5.37
C GLU A 81 6.09 -9.28 4.48
N TYR A 82 5.63 -9.99 3.46
CA TYR A 82 4.53 -9.54 2.59
C TYR A 82 3.25 -9.24 3.36
N LYS A 83 2.88 -10.07 4.35
CA LYS A 83 1.74 -9.80 5.24
C LYS A 83 1.94 -8.52 6.05
N SER A 84 3.17 -8.27 6.53
CA SER A 84 3.50 -7.06 7.29
C SER A 84 3.43 -5.81 6.43
N ASP A 85 4.02 -5.83 5.24
CA ASP A 85 3.96 -4.70 4.30
C ASP A 85 2.53 -4.35 3.92
N LEU A 86 1.71 -5.37 3.64
CA LEU A 86 0.30 -5.17 3.30
C LEU A 86 -0.51 -4.64 4.49
N ASN A 87 -0.16 -5.01 5.72
CA ASN A 87 -0.75 -4.41 6.93
C ASN A 87 -0.38 -2.93 7.10
N ASN A 88 0.84 -2.54 6.73
CA ASN A 88 1.24 -1.14 6.69
C ASN A 88 0.40 -0.38 5.65
N VAL A 89 0.28 -0.89 4.41
CA VAL A 89 -0.55 -0.29 3.36
C VAL A 89 -2.01 -0.14 3.81
N LYS A 90 -2.58 -1.14 4.49
CA LYS A 90 -3.94 -1.06 5.05
C LYS A 90 -4.08 0.03 6.11
N SER A 91 -3.07 0.20 6.96
CA SER A 91 -3.06 1.25 7.99
C SER A 91 -2.98 2.63 7.36
N GLU A 92 -2.13 2.79 6.33
CA GLU A 92 -2.03 4.02 5.54
C GLU A 92 -3.36 4.34 4.84
N LEU A 93 -4.00 3.33 4.23
CA LEU A 93 -5.30 3.48 3.58
C LEU A 93 -6.37 3.98 4.56
N LYS A 94 -6.41 3.43 5.78
CA LYS A 94 -7.31 3.91 6.84
C LYS A 94 -7.03 5.37 7.21
N ARG A 95 -5.76 5.78 7.27
CA ARG A 95 -5.39 7.19 7.54
C ARG A 95 -5.79 8.12 6.40
N ILE A 96 -5.63 7.71 5.14
CA ILE A 96 -6.04 8.49 3.97
C ILE A 96 -7.57 8.58 3.87
N SER A 97 -8.26 7.48 4.20
CA SER A 97 -9.73 7.38 4.19
C SER A 97 -10.39 8.10 5.37
N ALA A 98 -9.71 8.19 6.51
CA ALA A 98 -10.20 8.93 7.65
C ALA A 98 -10.53 10.37 7.21
N PRO A 99 -11.72 10.89 7.53
CA PRO A 99 -11.98 12.31 7.35
C PRO A 99 -10.91 13.03 8.17
N ASN A 100 -10.13 13.89 7.52
CA ASN A 100 -9.19 14.73 8.25
C ASN A 100 -10.00 15.43 9.35
N ALA A 101 -9.57 15.37 10.61
CA ALA A 101 -10.28 16.08 11.69
C ALA A 101 -10.47 17.57 11.35
N ARG A 102 -9.55 18.12 10.54
CA ARG A 102 -9.63 19.44 9.92
C ARG A 102 -10.77 19.63 8.92
N GLN A 103 -11.22 18.58 8.22
CA GLN A 103 -12.39 18.61 7.33
C GLN A 103 -13.71 18.45 8.08
N ALA A 104 -13.76 17.64 9.15
CA ALA A 104 -14.95 17.56 10.00
C ALA A 104 -15.27 18.91 10.66
N THR A 105 -14.23 19.63 11.12
CA THR A 105 -14.40 21.01 11.58
C THR A 105 -14.67 21.97 10.42
N ARG A 106 -14.15 21.74 9.20
CA ARG A 106 -14.43 22.60 8.03
C ARG A 106 -15.84 22.45 7.46
N GLU A 107 -16.51 21.31 7.65
CA GLU A 107 -17.90 21.13 7.22
C GLU A 107 -18.87 21.84 8.18
N GLU A 108 -18.57 21.90 9.48
CA GLU A 108 -19.26 22.80 10.43
C GLU A 108 -18.81 24.28 10.28
N LEU A 109 -17.56 24.55 9.92
CA LEU A 109 -17.02 25.91 9.75
C LEU A 109 -17.27 26.48 8.34
N LEU A 110 -17.76 25.70 7.38
CA LEU A 110 -18.26 26.24 6.11
C LEU A 110 -19.57 27.02 6.29
N GLU A 111 -20.16 26.96 7.48
CA GLU A 111 -21.19 27.89 7.96
C GLU A 111 -20.58 29.21 8.51
N SER A 112 -19.25 29.32 8.72
CA SER A 112 -18.62 30.54 9.24
C SER A 112 -17.15 30.74 8.80
N GLY A 113 -16.96 31.48 7.71
CA GLY A 113 -15.88 32.48 7.61
C GLY A 113 -14.43 32.04 7.29
N MET A 114 -13.92 32.57 6.16
CA MET A 114 -12.53 32.73 5.70
C MET A 114 -11.37 32.53 6.71
N ALA A 115 -10.31 31.81 6.31
CA ALA A 115 -8.91 32.27 6.31
C ALA A 115 -7.89 31.15 5.98
N ASP A 116 -6.92 31.49 5.14
CA ASP A 116 -5.71 30.75 4.73
C ASP A 116 -4.90 30.14 5.89
N THR A 117 -4.19 29.03 5.62
CA THR A 117 -2.75 28.87 5.92
C THR A 117 -2.21 27.49 5.51
N LEU A 118 -1.15 27.52 4.71
CA LEU A 118 -0.29 26.42 4.26
C LEU A 118 0.49 25.80 5.44
N ALA A 119 0.81 24.49 5.41
CA ALA A 119 2.11 23.96 5.85
C ALA A 119 2.22 22.41 5.76
N VAL A 120 3.20 21.97 4.97
CA VAL A 120 4.24 20.97 5.25
C VAL A 120 3.82 19.58 5.77
N SER A 121 3.96 18.56 4.91
CA SER A 121 4.75 17.35 5.23
C SER A 121 5.00 16.51 3.97
N TYR A 122 6.05 16.87 3.23
CA TYR A 122 6.73 15.92 2.34
C TYR A 122 7.93 15.36 3.12
N SER A 123 8.24 14.07 2.91
CA SER A 123 9.49 13.38 3.27
C SER A 123 9.39 12.36 4.42
N ILE A 124 8.85 11.17 4.12
CA ILE A 124 9.34 9.91 4.74
C ILE A 124 9.23 8.68 3.80
N PHE A 125 8.43 8.71 2.73
CA PHE A 125 8.14 7.47 1.97
C PHE A 125 9.11 7.14 0.82
N THR A 126 10.00 8.05 0.40
CA THR A 126 10.94 7.80 -0.71
C THR A 126 12.11 6.87 -0.37
N HIS A 127 12.35 6.56 0.91
CA HIS A 127 13.49 5.73 1.31
C HIS A 127 13.25 4.21 1.31
N VAL A 128 11.99 3.74 1.34
CA VAL A 128 11.72 2.30 1.44
C VAL A 128 11.62 1.63 0.06
N ILE A 129 11.14 2.34 -0.97
CA ILE A 129 10.93 1.76 -2.31
C ILE A 129 12.20 1.76 -3.18
N LEU A 130 13.20 2.60 -2.87
CA LEU A 130 14.48 2.66 -3.61
C LEU A 130 15.62 1.84 -2.95
N GLY A 131 15.44 1.33 -1.73
CA GLY A 131 16.49 0.62 -0.98
C GLY A 131 16.81 -0.80 -1.46
N VAL A 132 16.01 -1.39 -2.35
CA VAL A 132 16.18 -2.79 -2.80
C VAL A 132 16.99 -2.89 -4.10
N LEU A 133 17.46 -1.77 -4.69
CA LEU A 133 18.24 -1.79 -5.95
C LEU A 133 19.70 -1.29 -5.83
N SER A 134 20.32 -1.36 -4.64
CA SER A 134 21.76 -1.07 -4.51
C SER A 134 22.47 -1.99 -3.53
N HIS A 135 22.35 -3.30 -3.74
CA HIS A 135 23.33 -4.29 -3.28
C HIS A 135 23.61 -5.25 -4.43
N GLY A 136 24.80 -5.15 -5.04
CA GLY A 136 25.37 -6.22 -5.86
C GLY A 136 25.98 -5.83 -7.20
N SER A 137 27.23 -5.35 -7.17
CA SER A 137 28.32 -5.69 -8.11
C SER A 137 29.59 -5.09 -7.51
N GLY A 138 30.44 -5.87 -6.81
CA GLY A 138 31.37 -6.84 -7.40
C GLY A 138 32.64 -6.07 -7.78
N VAL A 139 33.58 -5.87 -6.86
CA VAL A 139 34.83 -6.64 -6.75
C VAL A 139 35.39 -7.02 -8.13
N TYR A 140 36.37 -6.23 -8.60
CA TYR A 140 37.70 -6.66 -9.04
C TYR A 140 38.68 -5.50 -8.84
#